data_AF-A0A558NAC5-F1
#
_entry.id   AF-A0A558NAC5-F1
#
_cell.length_a   1.000
_cell.length_b   1.000
_cell.length_c   1.000
_cell.angle_alpha   90.00
_cell.angle_beta   90.00
_cell.angle_gamma   90.00
#
_symmetry.space_group_name_H-M   'P 1'
#
loop_
_entity.id
_entity.type
_entity.pdbx_description
1 polymer ?
#
loop_
_entity_poly.entity_id
_entity_poly.type
_entity_poly.pdbx_seq_one_letter_code
_entity_poly.pdbx_strand_id
1 'polypeptide(L)'
;MRVFLGLSLCLLAASSFAKEDCSYEAIGLNEKSSEIEKYFYTGTCHYRNEDYSLSVANWEKLANLDISSEEDEELKINVLNNLGYMKFFGYGTEVDKETAVRYWREAIALGHYEAEYHLCHAYADLAEPTYNPAKARKHCEKSQLIYKGKEDSDPVILKSINKYLRELSK
;
A
#
# COMPACT_ATOMS: atom_id res chain seq x y z
N MET A 1 58.50 -14.97 -27.00
CA MET A 1 57.26 -15.76 -26.80
C MET A 1 56.18 -14.81 -26.29
N ARG A 2 55.15 -14.50 -27.09
CA ARG A 2 53.95 -13.71 -26.73
C ARG A 2 52.85 -14.69 -26.32
N VAL A 3 52.13 -14.44 -25.22
CA VAL A 3 50.69 -14.73 -24.92
C VAL A 3 50.40 -14.01 -23.57
N PHE A 4 49.71 -12.87 -23.51
CA PHE A 4 48.24 -12.60 -23.50
C PHE A 4 47.50 -12.86 -22.17
N LEU A 5 46.78 -11.81 -21.73
CA LEU A 5 45.48 -11.77 -21.01
C LEU A 5 45.40 -12.42 -19.62
N GLY A 6 44.74 -11.83 -18.61
CA GLY A 6 43.79 -10.72 -18.66
C GLY A 6 43.42 -10.21 -17.27
N LEU A 7 42.83 -9.01 -17.29
CA LEU A 7 42.10 -8.38 -16.19
C LEU A 7 41.24 -9.42 -15.46
N SER A 8 41.54 -9.68 -14.18
CA SER A 8 40.55 -10.27 -13.29
C SER A 8 39.56 -9.17 -12.92
N LEU A 9 38.57 -9.00 -13.79
CA LEU A 9 37.33 -8.28 -13.54
C LEU A 9 36.57 -9.07 -12.45
N CYS A 10 36.84 -8.78 -11.17
CA CYS A 10 35.90 -9.19 -10.14
C CYS A 10 34.72 -8.20 -10.20
N LEU A 11 33.72 -8.63 -10.98
CA LEU A 11 32.39 -8.06 -11.04
C LEU A 11 31.90 -7.71 -9.62
N LEU A 12 31.57 -6.45 -9.41
CA LEU A 12 30.70 -6.04 -8.32
C LEU A 12 29.43 -6.89 -8.42
N ALA A 13 29.26 -7.85 -7.51
CA ALA A 13 27.99 -8.55 -7.37
C ALA A 13 26.96 -7.47 -7.00
N ALA A 14 26.05 -7.19 -7.93
CA ALA A 14 24.82 -6.49 -7.62
C ALA A 14 24.19 -7.26 -6.45
N SER A 15 24.05 -6.61 -5.30
CA SER A 15 23.39 -7.19 -4.14
C SER A 15 21.91 -7.33 -4.46
N SER A 16 21.51 -8.44 -5.10
CA SER A 16 20.12 -8.88 -5.05
C SER A 16 19.90 -9.30 -3.60
N PHE A 17 19.22 -8.47 -2.81
CA PHE A 17 18.76 -8.91 -1.50
C PHE A 17 17.87 -10.13 -1.73
N ALA A 18 18.22 -11.25 -1.11
CA ALA A 18 17.39 -12.45 -1.18
C ALA A 18 15.99 -12.10 -0.63
N LYS A 19 14.94 -12.64 -1.25
CA LYS A 19 13.56 -12.48 -0.78
C LYS A 19 13.44 -12.92 0.68
N GLU A 20 12.63 -12.20 1.45
CA GLU A 20 12.25 -12.61 2.80
C GLU A 20 11.53 -13.96 2.77
N ASP A 21 11.77 -14.82 3.76
CA ASP A 21 10.96 -16.01 3.97
C ASP A 21 9.62 -15.60 4.58
N CYS A 22 8.52 -15.90 3.88
CA CYS A 22 7.16 -15.57 4.31
C CYS A 22 6.45 -16.74 5.00
N SER A 23 7.17 -17.77 5.45
CA SER A 23 6.64 -18.79 6.36
C SER A 23 6.24 -18.17 7.71
N TYR A 24 5.27 -18.78 8.39
CA TYR A 24 4.72 -18.24 9.64
C TYR A 24 5.80 -18.05 10.70
N GLU A 25 6.68 -19.02 10.87
CA GLU A 25 7.76 -18.98 11.85
C GLU A 25 8.75 -17.85 11.54
N ALA A 26 9.09 -17.65 10.26
CA ALA A 26 10.02 -16.60 9.83
C ALA A 26 9.47 -15.19 10.05
N ILE A 27 8.15 -14.99 9.95
CA ILE A 27 7.48 -13.71 10.21
C ILE A 27 6.96 -13.59 11.65
N GLY A 28 7.38 -14.47 12.56
CA GLY A 28 7.10 -14.38 13.99
C GLY A 28 5.71 -14.84 14.44
N LEU A 29 4.98 -15.54 13.56
CA LEU A 29 3.67 -16.11 13.86
C LEU A 29 3.81 -17.53 14.42
N ASN A 30 2.79 -17.95 15.17
CA ASN A 30 2.74 -19.27 15.80
C ASN A 30 1.28 -19.77 15.90
N GLU A 31 1.08 -20.92 16.57
CA GLU A 31 -0.24 -21.53 16.70
C GLU A 31 -1.30 -20.66 17.40
N LYS A 32 -0.88 -19.64 18.17
CA LYS A 32 -1.77 -18.73 18.89
C LYS A 32 -2.19 -17.53 18.05
N SER A 33 -1.51 -17.26 16.94
CA SER A 33 -1.86 -16.16 16.05
C SER A 33 -3.22 -16.40 15.40
N SER A 34 -4.03 -15.35 15.28
CA SER A 34 -5.33 -15.43 14.62
C SER A 34 -5.15 -15.69 13.12
N GLU A 35 -6.20 -16.21 12.47
CA GLU A 35 -6.17 -16.36 11.01
C GLU A 35 -6.05 -14.99 10.31
N ILE A 36 -6.64 -13.95 10.89
CA ILE A 36 -6.52 -12.56 10.41
C ILE A 36 -5.05 -12.11 10.45
N GLU A 37 -4.36 -12.29 11.57
CA GLU A 37 -2.92 -11.97 11.68
C GLU A 37 -2.10 -12.74 10.64
N LYS A 38 -2.35 -14.04 10.49
CA LYS A 38 -1.64 -14.89 9.52
C LYS A 38 -1.76 -14.34 8.10
N TYR A 39 -2.98 -14.04 7.65
CA TYR A 39 -3.17 -13.48 6.31
C TYR A 39 -2.61 -12.06 6.19
N PHE A 40 -2.72 -11.24 7.23
CA PHE A 40 -2.22 -9.86 7.21
C PHE A 40 -0.70 -9.83 7.02
N TYR A 41 0.03 -10.50 7.91
CA TYR A 41 1.49 -10.43 7.93
C TYR A 41 2.11 -11.20 6.78
N THR A 42 1.53 -12.34 6.37
CA THR A 42 1.99 -13.08 5.18
C THR A 42 1.78 -12.25 3.91
N GLY A 43 0.61 -11.61 3.77
CA GLY A 43 0.34 -10.71 2.64
C GLY A 43 1.30 -9.51 2.61
N THR A 44 1.65 -8.97 3.77
CA THR A 44 2.61 -7.86 3.90
C THR A 44 4.05 -8.30 3.57
N CYS A 45 4.46 -9.50 3.97
CA CYS A 45 5.75 -10.07 3.57
C CYS A 45 5.85 -10.24 2.06
N HIS A 46 4.81 -10.80 1.42
CA HIS A 46 4.77 -10.90 -0.04
C HIS A 46 4.79 -9.54 -0.73
N TYR A 47 4.14 -8.53 -0.17
CA TYR A 47 4.21 -7.16 -0.70
C TYR A 47 5.66 -6.63 -0.70
N ARG A 48 6.40 -6.80 0.40
CA ARG A 48 7.82 -6.39 0.50
C ARG A 48 8.72 -7.15 -0.48
N ASN A 49 8.39 -8.41 -0.75
CA ASN A 49 9.05 -9.23 -1.76
C ASN A 49 8.62 -8.93 -3.21
N GLU A 50 7.74 -7.94 -3.41
CA GLU A 50 7.12 -7.59 -4.70
C GLU A 50 6.30 -8.75 -5.33
N ASP A 51 5.92 -9.75 -4.53
CA ASP A 51 5.03 -10.84 -4.91
C ASP A 51 3.56 -10.43 -4.77
N TYR A 52 3.18 -9.38 -5.50
CA TYR A 52 1.91 -8.69 -5.30
C TYR A 52 0.67 -9.57 -5.46
N SER A 53 0.69 -10.56 -6.37
CA SER A 53 -0.44 -11.49 -6.50
C SER A 53 -0.63 -12.35 -5.25
N LEU A 54 0.44 -12.78 -4.58
CA LEU A 54 0.35 -13.50 -3.31
C LEU A 54 -0.08 -12.57 -2.18
N SER A 55 0.39 -11.32 -2.19
CA SER A 55 -0.05 -10.29 -1.24
C SER A 55 -1.56 -10.06 -1.30
N VAL A 56 -2.08 -9.78 -2.51
CA VAL A 56 -3.51 -9.59 -2.76
C VAL A 56 -4.31 -10.83 -2.37
N ALA A 57 -3.86 -12.04 -2.74
CA ALA A 57 -4.57 -13.27 -2.40
C ALA A 57 -4.71 -13.49 -0.89
N ASN A 58 -3.69 -13.15 -0.10
CA ASN A 58 -3.77 -13.22 1.37
C ASN A 58 -4.73 -12.16 1.93
N TRP A 59 -4.60 -10.92 1.48
CA TRP A 59 -5.46 -9.82 1.96
C TRP A 59 -6.93 -9.99 1.53
N GLU A 60 -7.22 -10.54 0.35
CA GLU A 60 -8.59 -10.88 -0.05
C GLU A 60 -9.18 -12.00 0.81
N LYS A 61 -8.37 -12.99 1.24
CA LYS A 61 -8.84 -13.97 2.23
C LYS A 61 -9.18 -13.31 3.55
N LEU A 62 -8.29 -12.46 4.06
CA LEU A 62 -8.52 -11.70 5.31
C LEU A 62 -9.82 -10.89 5.24
N ALA A 63 -10.04 -10.15 4.16
CA ALA A 63 -11.22 -9.31 3.98
C ALA A 63 -12.55 -10.09 4.09
N ASN A 64 -12.53 -11.39 3.78
CA ASN A 64 -13.71 -12.27 3.84
C ASN A 64 -13.86 -13.04 5.16
N LEU A 65 -12.94 -12.89 6.11
CA LEU A 65 -13.04 -13.53 7.42
C LEU A 65 -13.91 -12.73 8.38
N ASP A 66 -14.54 -13.45 9.31
CA ASP A 66 -15.23 -12.87 10.46
C ASP A 66 -14.20 -12.33 11.46
N ILE A 67 -14.49 -11.16 12.04
CA ILE A 67 -13.63 -10.49 13.02
C ILE A 67 -13.91 -11.07 14.41
N SER A 68 -12.87 -11.33 15.19
CA SER A 68 -13.00 -11.93 16.53
C SER A 68 -12.51 -11.03 17.67
N SER A 69 -11.76 -9.97 17.37
CA SER A 69 -11.25 -9.00 18.35
C SER A 69 -11.10 -7.60 17.75
N GLU A 70 -10.83 -6.60 18.60
CA GLU A 70 -10.56 -5.22 18.16
C GLU A 70 -9.27 -5.13 17.32
N GLU A 71 -8.24 -5.90 17.67
CA GLU A 71 -7.00 -5.97 16.89
C GLU A 71 -7.24 -6.55 15.48
N ASP A 72 -8.07 -7.60 15.37
CA ASP A 72 -8.46 -8.15 14.08
C ASP A 72 -9.25 -7.12 13.24
N GLU A 73 -10.05 -6.27 13.88
CA GLU A 73 -10.77 -5.18 13.21
C GLU A 73 -9.80 -4.18 12.60
N GLU A 74 -8.79 -3.72 13.35
CA GLU A 74 -7.77 -2.81 12.86
C GLU A 74 -7.03 -3.38 11.63
N LEU A 75 -6.63 -4.66 11.69
CA LEU A 75 -5.96 -5.34 10.57
C LEU A 75 -6.85 -5.43 9.33
N LYS A 76 -8.15 -5.66 9.51
CA LYS A 76 -9.12 -5.68 8.40
C LYS A 76 -9.28 -4.32 7.75
N ILE A 77 -9.34 -3.25 8.55
CA ILE A 77 -9.38 -1.88 8.06
C ILE A 77 -8.11 -1.56 7.27
N ASN A 78 -6.93 -1.94 7.77
CA ASN A 78 -5.65 -1.78 7.07
C ASN A 78 -5.64 -2.51 5.71
N VAL A 79 -6.23 -3.70 5.66
CA VAL A 79 -6.40 -4.44 4.40
C VAL A 79 -7.30 -3.73 3.41
N LEU A 80 -8.38 -3.07 3.83
CA LEU A 80 -9.22 -2.28 2.91
C LEU A 80 -8.41 -1.16 2.25
N ASN A 81 -7.56 -0.47 3.01
CA ASN A 81 -6.66 0.53 2.45
C ASN A 81 -5.69 -0.07 1.44
N ASN A 82 -5.05 -1.18 1.81
CA ASN A 82 -4.05 -1.85 0.97
C ASN A 82 -4.68 -2.41 -0.31
N LEU A 83 -5.78 -3.16 -0.23
CA LEU A 83 -6.50 -3.67 -1.40
C LEU A 83 -7.01 -2.54 -2.30
N GLY A 84 -7.40 -1.40 -1.71
CA GLY A 84 -7.72 -0.20 -2.47
C GLY A 84 -6.54 0.23 -3.34
N TYR A 85 -5.35 0.34 -2.76
CA TYR A 85 -4.12 0.66 -3.49
C TYR A 85 -3.79 -0.37 -4.57
N MET A 86 -3.83 -1.67 -4.22
CA MET A 86 -3.52 -2.74 -5.18
C MET A 86 -4.46 -2.71 -6.38
N LYS A 87 -5.78 -2.56 -6.17
CA LYS A 87 -6.78 -2.50 -7.25
C LYS A 87 -6.74 -1.20 -8.04
N PHE A 88 -6.39 -0.07 -7.42
CA PHE A 88 -6.31 1.20 -8.14
C PHE A 88 -5.18 1.20 -9.19
N PHE A 89 -4.03 0.65 -8.82
CA PHE A 89 -2.84 0.61 -9.67
C PHE A 89 -2.64 -0.71 -10.42
N GLY A 90 -3.42 -1.76 -10.11
CA GLY A 90 -3.33 -3.07 -10.76
C GLY A 90 -2.12 -3.89 -10.30
N TYR A 91 -1.64 -3.68 -9.07
CA TYR A 91 -0.54 -4.48 -8.54
C TYR A 91 -1.07 -5.83 -8.07
N GLY A 92 -0.64 -6.91 -8.74
CA GLY A 92 -1.04 -8.28 -8.38
C GLY A 92 -2.52 -8.61 -8.60
N THR A 93 -3.28 -7.71 -9.24
CA THR A 93 -4.72 -7.81 -9.49
C THR A 93 -5.08 -6.98 -10.73
N GLU A 94 -6.23 -7.24 -11.34
CA GLU A 94 -6.74 -6.39 -12.42
C GLU A 94 -7.08 -4.99 -11.89
N VAL A 95 -6.91 -3.97 -12.74
CA VAL A 95 -7.25 -2.59 -12.38
C VAL A 95 -8.75 -2.47 -12.17
N ASP A 96 -9.16 -2.08 -10.95
CA ASP A 96 -10.54 -1.79 -10.57
C ASP A 96 -10.58 -0.58 -9.64
N LYS A 97 -10.57 0.61 -10.27
CA LYS A 97 -10.55 1.90 -9.58
C LYS A 97 -11.86 2.19 -8.83
N GLU A 98 -12.98 1.64 -9.28
CA GLU A 98 -14.26 1.82 -8.60
C GLU A 98 -14.27 1.07 -7.27
N THR A 99 -13.86 -0.20 -7.28
CA THR A 99 -13.70 -0.97 -6.05
C THR A 99 -12.64 -0.36 -5.14
N ALA A 100 -11.53 0.13 -5.69
CA ALA A 100 -10.52 0.81 -4.88
C ALA A 100 -11.05 2.02 -4.11
N VAL A 101 -11.78 2.90 -4.81
CA VAL A 101 -12.43 4.07 -4.20
C VAL A 101 -13.45 3.63 -3.15
N ARG A 102 -14.19 2.55 -3.37
CA ARG A 102 -15.13 2.01 -2.38
C ARG A 102 -14.40 1.55 -1.11
N TYR A 103 -13.33 0.77 -1.24
CA TYR A 103 -12.55 0.31 -0.10
C TYR A 103 -11.91 1.45 0.70
N TRP A 104 -11.34 2.46 0.03
CA TRP A 104 -10.80 3.62 0.75
C TRP A 104 -11.87 4.42 1.49
N ARG A 105 -13.08 4.56 0.91
CA ARG A 105 -14.20 5.22 1.60
C ARG A 105 -14.64 4.44 2.85
N GLU A 106 -14.65 3.12 2.77
CA GLU A 106 -14.97 2.25 3.89
C GLU A 106 -13.88 2.32 4.97
N ALA A 107 -12.61 2.23 4.59
CA ALA A 107 -11.48 2.36 5.51
C ALA A 107 -11.51 3.71 6.26
N ILE A 108 -11.81 4.82 5.57
CA ILE A 108 -11.99 6.14 6.21
C ILE A 108 -13.15 6.14 7.21
N ALA A 109 -14.28 5.52 6.85
CA ALA A 109 -15.44 5.45 7.73
C ALA A 109 -15.14 4.66 9.02
N LEU A 110 -14.21 3.71 8.95
CA LEU A 110 -13.71 2.90 10.06
C LEU A 110 -12.47 3.49 10.74
N GLY A 111 -11.99 4.67 10.32
CA GLY A 111 -10.93 5.42 11.00
C GLY A 111 -9.53 5.37 10.37
N HIS A 112 -9.35 4.70 9.24
CA HIS A 112 -8.06 4.67 8.53
C HIS A 112 -7.77 6.00 7.84
N TYR A 113 -6.80 6.75 8.37
CA TYR A 113 -6.56 8.10 7.88
C TYR A 113 -5.73 8.13 6.59
N GLU A 114 -4.84 7.16 6.31
CA GLU A 114 -4.06 7.14 5.05
C GLU A 114 -4.96 7.08 3.81
N ALA A 115 -6.12 6.41 3.91
CA ALA A 115 -7.08 6.33 2.82
C ALA A 115 -7.59 7.72 2.35
N GLU A 116 -7.51 8.76 3.18
CA GLU A 116 -7.80 10.14 2.76
C GLU A 116 -6.80 10.64 1.70
N TYR A 117 -5.52 10.29 1.84
CA TYR A 117 -4.52 10.63 0.83
C TYR A 117 -4.80 9.91 -0.49
N HIS A 118 -5.18 8.64 -0.44
CA HIS A 118 -5.50 7.89 -1.64
C HIS A 118 -6.74 8.44 -2.36
N LEU A 119 -7.79 8.83 -1.64
CA LEU A 119 -8.95 9.51 -2.25
C LEU A 119 -8.60 10.92 -2.75
N CYS A 120 -7.70 11.64 -2.07
CA CYS A 120 -7.16 12.90 -2.60
C CYS A 120 -6.51 12.66 -3.98
N HIS A 121 -5.60 11.71 -4.09
CA HIS A 121 -4.94 11.36 -5.36
C HIS A 121 -5.96 10.95 -6.43
N ALA A 122 -6.81 9.97 -6.12
CA ALA A 122 -7.77 9.41 -7.08
C ALA A 122 -8.73 10.46 -7.66
N TYR A 123 -9.14 11.45 -6.85
CA TYR A 123 -10.06 12.49 -7.30
C TYR A 123 -9.35 13.74 -7.83
N ALA A 124 -8.09 14.01 -7.46
CA ALA A 124 -7.40 15.23 -7.85
C ALA A 124 -6.55 15.08 -9.13
N ASP A 125 -6.12 13.87 -9.47
CA ASP A 125 -5.28 13.64 -10.63
C ASP A 125 -6.09 13.64 -11.93
N LEU A 126 -5.78 14.56 -12.83
CA LEU A 126 -6.45 14.71 -14.14
C LEU A 126 -6.25 13.51 -15.06
N ALA A 127 -5.22 12.69 -14.83
CA ALA A 127 -4.99 11.47 -15.60
C ALA A 127 -5.93 10.32 -15.19
N GLU A 128 -6.57 10.44 -14.03
CA GLU A 128 -7.40 9.38 -13.47
C GLU A 128 -8.86 9.48 -13.94
N PRO A 129 -9.51 8.38 -14.34
CA PRO A 129 -10.92 8.40 -14.73
C PRO A 129 -11.85 8.75 -13.56
N THR A 130 -11.34 8.64 -12.33
CA THR A 130 -12.03 9.04 -11.11
C THR A 130 -11.98 10.55 -10.85
N TYR A 131 -11.21 11.34 -11.64
CA TYR A 131 -11.04 12.77 -11.44
C TYR A 131 -12.36 13.50 -11.12
N ASN A 132 -12.39 14.16 -9.97
CA ASN A 132 -13.54 14.88 -9.46
C ASN A 132 -13.08 15.98 -8.50
N PRO A 133 -12.92 17.24 -8.96
CA PRO A 133 -12.32 18.30 -8.15
C PRO A 133 -13.16 18.67 -6.91
N ALA A 134 -14.49 18.51 -7.01
CA ALA A 134 -15.39 18.77 -5.89
C ALA A 134 -15.19 17.77 -4.73
N LYS A 135 -15.01 16.47 -5.06
CA LYS A 135 -14.68 15.44 -4.05
C LYS A 135 -13.24 15.56 -3.57
N ALA A 136 -12.32 15.84 -4.49
CA ALA A 136 -10.88 15.91 -4.22
C ALA A 136 -10.53 16.88 -3.11
N ARG A 137 -11.04 18.11 -3.18
CA ARG A 137 -10.68 19.20 -2.25
C ARG A 137 -10.83 18.77 -0.79
N LYS A 138 -11.97 18.18 -0.42
CA LYS A 138 -12.23 17.72 0.96
C LYS A 138 -11.19 16.69 1.42
N HIS A 139 -10.93 15.68 0.60
CA HIS A 139 -9.97 14.62 0.94
C HIS A 139 -8.54 15.15 1.02
N CYS A 140 -8.15 16.03 0.09
CA CYS A 140 -6.82 16.64 0.07
C CYS A 140 -6.58 17.58 1.26
N GLU A 141 -7.57 18.40 1.65
CA GLU A 141 -7.46 19.28 2.82
C GLU A 141 -7.33 18.47 4.11
N LYS A 142 -8.16 17.45 4.30
CA LYS A 142 -8.08 16.57 5.47
C LYS A 142 -6.74 15.81 5.51
N SER A 143 -6.32 15.25 4.39
CA SER A 143 -5.02 14.60 4.25
C SER A 143 -3.86 15.56 4.58
N GLN A 144 -3.91 16.81 4.09
CA GLN A 144 -2.89 17.80 4.41
C GLN A 144 -2.79 18.05 5.92
N LEU A 145 -3.92 18.19 6.62
CA LEU A 145 -3.94 18.39 8.07
C LEU A 145 -3.34 17.19 8.81
N ILE A 146 -3.72 15.97 8.43
CA ILE A 146 -3.18 14.73 9.01
C ILE A 146 -1.66 14.69 8.86
N TYR A 147 -1.14 14.86 7.64
CA TYR A 147 0.29 14.71 7.39
C TYR A 147 1.12 15.88 7.93
N LYS A 148 0.59 17.10 8.04
CA LYS A 148 1.28 18.20 8.74
C LYS A 148 1.41 17.96 10.25
N GLY A 149 0.46 17.23 10.85
CA GLY A 149 0.45 16.94 12.28
C GLY A 149 1.35 15.78 12.70
N LYS A 150 1.96 15.07 11.75
CA LYS A 150 2.85 13.93 12.01
C LYS A 150 4.31 14.37 11.97
N GLU A 151 5.04 14.09 13.06
CA GLU A 151 6.48 14.38 13.17
C GLU A 151 7.28 13.68 12.05
N ASP A 152 6.94 12.43 11.74
CA ASP A 152 7.62 11.60 10.72
C ASP A 152 6.81 11.46 9.42
N SER A 153 6.14 12.52 8.98
CA SER A 153 5.42 12.48 7.70
C SER A 153 6.36 12.33 6.51
N ASP A 154 5.98 11.49 5.53
CA ASP A 154 6.69 11.42 4.26
C ASP A 154 6.57 12.77 3.52
N PRO A 155 7.68 13.50 3.30
CA PRO A 155 7.65 14.81 2.64
C PRO A 155 7.15 14.73 1.19
N VAL A 156 7.25 13.58 0.53
CA VAL A 156 6.75 13.35 -0.82
C VAL A 156 5.22 13.34 -0.85
N ILE A 157 4.59 12.72 0.15
CA ILE A 157 3.12 12.70 0.28
C ILE A 157 2.61 14.14 0.48
N LEU A 158 3.19 14.89 1.42
CA LEU A 158 2.77 16.27 1.68
C LEU A 158 3.01 17.19 0.47
N LYS A 159 4.14 17.01 -0.24
CA LYS A 159 4.41 17.73 -1.49
C LYS A 159 3.36 17.43 -2.57
N SER A 160 2.92 16.18 -2.69
CA SER A 160 1.91 15.74 -3.65
C SER A 160 0.54 16.33 -3.31
N ILE A 161 0.12 16.25 -2.03
CA ILE A 161 -1.14 16.86 -1.57
C ILE A 161 -1.14 18.37 -1.85
N ASN A 162 -0.04 19.06 -1.55
CA ASN A 162 0.09 20.51 -1.79
C ASN A 162 0.05 20.84 -3.28
N LYS A 163 0.57 19.97 -4.15
CA LYS A 163 0.46 20.13 -5.61
C LYS A 163 -1.01 20.06 -6.03
N TYR A 164 -1.73 19.02 -5.62
CA TYR A 164 -3.15 18.85 -5.94
C TYR A 164 -4.00 20.02 -5.44
N LEU A 165 -3.81 20.48 -4.20
CA LEU A 165 -4.56 21.63 -3.67
C LEU A 165 -4.33 22.93 -4.46
N ARG A 166 -3.10 23.17 -4.94
CA ARG A 166 -2.81 24.33 -5.81
C ARG A 166 -3.49 24.21 -7.17
N GLU A 167 -3.53 23.01 -7.74
CA GLU A 167 -4.17 22.75 -9.03
C GLU A 167 -5.70 22.87 -8.95
N LEU A 168 -6.30 22.39 -7.85
CA LEU A 168 -7.74 22.51 -7.57
C LEU A 168 -8.21 23.94 -7.27
N SER A 169 -7.30 24.88 -7.07
CA SER A 169 -7.59 26.28 -6.75
C SER A 169 -7.44 27.23 -7.95
N LYS A 170 -7.11 26.69 -9.13
CA LYS A 170 -7.11 27.40 -10.40
C LYS A 170 -8.50 27.35 -11.03
#